data_AF-A0A820LW15-F1
#
_entry.id   AF-A0A820LW15-F1
#
_cell.length_a   1.000
_cell.length_b   1.000
_cell.length_c   1.000
_cell.angle_alpha   90.00
_cell.angle_beta   90.00
_cell.angle_gamma   90.00
#
_symmetry.space_group_name_H-M   'P 1'
#
loop_
_entity.id
_entity.type
_entity.pdbx_description
1 polymer ?
#
loop_
_entity_poly.entity_id
_entity_poly.type
_entity_poly.pdbx_seq_one_letter_code
_entity_poly.pdbx_strand_id
1 'polypeptide(L)'
;TENDRLTLFNVAGLVGYGLSSLFTHSQLEDKNLYLNKELSNSMGLFLQKTNIIRDYLEDLQAGRTWWPKEIWINYASDLSQFHKDPNSQQSLECLNHMVMDSFSHLSDVIQYLRLIKHPKIFEFCAIPQLMAIATLVQLYNNPLVFTSVVKIRKGLACKLMLNCSDIKQVEYYFSLFISKIEKKIPKYSNINNKQMQELINKSKQLFN
;
A
#
# COMPACT_ATOMS: atom_id res chain seq x y z
N THR A 1 2.42 -3.92 -18.71
CA THR A 1 1.57 -4.46 -19.80
C THR A 1 0.25 -4.93 -19.22
N GLU A 2 -0.82 -5.04 -20.02
CA GLU A 2 -2.15 -5.54 -19.59
C GLU A 2 -2.09 -6.81 -18.70
N ASN A 3 -1.10 -7.68 -18.92
CA ASN A 3 -0.80 -8.85 -18.08
C ASN A 3 -0.43 -8.55 -16.62
N ASP A 4 0.21 -7.42 -16.31
CA ASP A 4 0.59 -7.04 -14.94
C ASP A 4 -0.62 -6.53 -14.15
N ARG A 5 -1.53 -5.81 -14.81
CA ARG A 5 -2.82 -5.42 -14.23
C ARG A 5 -3.70 -6.65 -13.99
N LEU A 6 -3.69 -7.60 -14.92
CA LEU A 6 -4.44 -8.86 -14.80
C LEU A 6 -3.93 -9.70 -13.63
N THR A 7 -2.62 -9.82 -13.42
CA THR A 7 -2.05 -10.62 -12.32
C THR A 7 -2.31 -10.02 -10.95
N LEU A 8 -2.15 -8.70 -10.78
CA LEU A 8 -2.50 -8.01 -9.52
C LEU A 8 -4.00 -8.10 -9.21
N PHE A 9 -4.86 -7.91 -10.21
CA PHE A 9 -6.30 -8.07 -10.07
C PHE A 9 -6.68 -9.51 -9.71
N ASN A 10 -6.08 -10.50 -10.39
CA ASN A 10 -6.38 -11.92 -10.18
C ASN A 10 -5.86 -12.45 -8.82
N VAL A 11 -4.72 -11.96 -8.34
CA VAL A 11 -4.11 -12.49 -7.09
C VAL A 11 -4.64 -11.77 -5.85
N ALA A 12 -4.87 -10.46 -5.91
CA ALA A 12 -5.26 -9.68 -4.72
C ALA A 12 -6.70 -9.16 -4.76
N GLY A 13 -7.19 -8.74 -5.92
CA GLY A 13 -8.57 -8.28 -6.11
C GLY A 13 -9.59 -9.40 -5.86
N LEU A 14 -9.33 -10.59 -6.41
CA LEU A 14 -10.17 -11.78 -6.18
C LEU A 14 -10.19 -12.22 -4.71
N VAL A 15 -9.09 -12.07 -3.98
CA VAL A 15 -9.05 -12.39 -2.54
C VAL A 15 -9.96 -11.43 -1.77
N GLY A 16 -9.92 -10.13 -2.09
CA GLY A 16 -10.86 -9.15 -1.55
C GLY A 16 -12.32 -9.54 -1.82
N TYR A 17 -12.65 -9.90 -3.06
CA TYR A 17 -14.00 -10.32 -3.44
C TYR A 17 -14.43 -11.61 -2.73
N GLY A 18 -13.53 -12.59 -2.64
CA GLY A 18 -13.78 -13.86 -1.97
C GLY A 18 -14.06 -13.66 -0.49
N LEU A 19 -13.27 -12.82 0.19
CA LEU A 19 -13.47 -12.50 1.61
C LEU A 19 -14.78 -11.71 1.83
N SER A 20 -15.03 -10.67 1.03
CA SER A 20 -16.29 -9.91 1.11
C SER A 20 -17.51 -10.81 0.88
N SER A 21 -17.41 -11.74 -0.07
CA SER A 21 -18.45 -12.74 -0.32
C SER A 21 -18.61 -13.68 0.89
N LEU A 22 -17.52 -14.20 1.45
CA LEU A 22 -17.56 -15.09 2.60
C LEU A 22 -18.21 -14.42 3.82
N PHE A 23 -17.84 -13.17 4.13
CA PHE A 23 -18.37 -12.43 5.27
C PHE A 23 -19.88 -12.19 5.14
N THR A 24 -20.34 -11.80 3.95
CA THR A 24 -21.78 -11.60 3.70
C THR A 24 -22.57 -12.90 3.72
N HIS A 25 -22.07 -13.98 3.13
CA HIS A 25 -22.73 -15.30 3.18
C HIS A 25 -22.73 -15.92 4.58
N SER A 26 -21.74 -15.61 5.42
CA SER A 26 -21.71 -16.00 6.84
C SER A 26 -22.73 -15.23 7.70
N GLN A 27 -23.44 -14.24 7.14
CA GLN A 27 -24.38 -13.35 7.82
C GLN A 27 -23.72 -12.47 8.92
N LEU A 28 -22.39 -12.42 8.96
CA LEU A 28 -21.64 -11.54 9.87
C LEU A 28 -21.57 -10.10 9.33
N GLU A 29 -21.74 -9.91 8.02
CA GLU A 29 -21.69 -8.59 7.37
C GLU A 29 -22.87 -8.35 6.42
N ASP A 30 -23.13 -7.07 6.15
CA ASP A 30 -24.21 -6.63 5.27
C ASP A 30 -23.86 -6.85 3.78
N LYS A 31 -24.88 -7.11 2.94
CA LYS A 31 -24.72 -7.21 1.48
C LYS A 31 -24.06 -5.97 0.88
N ASN A 32 -24.22 -4.81 1.50
CA ASN A 32 -23.55 -3.58 1.08
C ASN A 32 -22.02 -3.76 1.00
N LEU A 33 -21.40 -4.50 1.92
CA LEU A 33 -19.96 -4.76 1.90
C LEU A 33 -19.53 -5.51 0.62
N TYR A 34 -20.32 -6.52 0.22
CA TYR A 34 -20.08 -7.31 -0.99
C TYR A 34 -20.33 -6.52 -2.29
N LEU A 35 -21.30 -5.60 -2.28
CA LEU A 35 -21.63 -4.80 -3.46
C LEU A 35 -20.53 -3.77 -3.80
N ASN A 36 -19.76 -3.32 -2.82
CA ASN A 36 -18.65 -2.37 -2.98
C ASN A 36 -17.37 -3.05 -3.49
N LYS A 37 -17.45 -3.64 -4.68
CA LYS A 37 -16.33 -4.38 -5.31
C LYS A 37 -15.09 -3.49 -5.48
N GLU A 38 -15.21 -2.29 -6.02
CA GLU A 38 -14.04 -1.42 -6.20
C GLU A 38 -13.26 -1.19 -4.90
N LEU A 39 -13.97 -0.89 -3.79
CA LEU A 39 -13.33 -0.73 -2.47
C LEU A 39 -12.65 -2.01 -2.00
N SER A 40 -13.31 -3.16 -2.20
CA SER A 40 -12.75 -4.47 -1.88
C SER A 40 -11.51 -4.81 -2.72
N ASN A 41 -11.46 -4.37 -3.98
CA ASN A 41 -10.32 -4.56 -4.87
C ASN A 41 -9.14 -3.68 -4.40
N SER A 42 -9.41 -2.41 -4.08
CA SER A 42 -8.42 -1.48 -3.53
C SER A 42 -7.78 -2.00 -2.24
N MET A 43 -8.54 -2.69 -1.37
CA MET A 43 -8.00 -3.38 -0.18
C MET A 43 -6.91 -4.40 -0.53
N GLY A 44 -7.12 -5.22 -1.56
CA GLY A 44 -6.13 -6.21 -2.01
C GLY A 44 -4.95 -5.56 -2.72
N LEU A 45 -5.22 -4.62 -3.62
CA LEU A 45 -4.19 -3.91 -4.38
C LEU A 45 -3.23 -3.14 -3.47
N PHE A 46 -3.74 -2.50 -2.40
CA PHE A 46 -2.89 -1.78 -1.44
C PHE A 46 -1.84 -2.71 -0.80
N LEU A 47 -2.28 -3.88 -0.31
CA LEU A 47 -1.41 -4.87 0.31
C LEU A 47 -0.41 -5.45 -0.69
N GLN A 48 -0.89 -5.87 -1.86
CA GLN A 48 -0.07 -6.54 -2.85
C GLN A 48 0.98 -5.61 -3.45
N LYS A 49 0.61 -4.37 -3.79
CA LYS A 49 1.57 -3.37 -4.26
C LYS A 49 2.61 -3.06 -3.18
N THR A 50 2.19 -2.93 -1.92
CA THR A 50 3.13 -2.74 -0.81
C THR A 50 4.15 -3.87 -0.72
N ASN A 51 3.73 -5.13 -0.88
CA ASN A 51 4.65 -6.29 -0.90
C ASN A 51 5.61 -6.22 -2.10
N ILE A 52 5.10 -6.03 -3.31
CA ILE A 52 5.91 -5.93 -4.54
C ILE A 52 7.02 -4.85 -4.43
N ILE A 53 6.71 -3.72 -3.79
CA ILE A 53 7.70 -2.66 -3.61
C ILE A 53 8.77 -3.08 -2.60
N ARG A 54 8.34 -3.65 -1.47
CA ARG A 54 9.22 -4.07 -0.37
C ARG A 54 10.18 -5.17 -0.79
N ASP A 55 9.70 -6.11 -1.60
CA ASP A 55 10.39 -7.37 -1.92
C ASP A 55 11.26 -7.27 -3.18
N TYR A 56 11.48 -6.05 -3.70
CA TYR A 56 12.28 -5.75 -4.91
C TYR A 56 13.56 -6.58 -5.02
N LEU A 57 14.39 -6.59 -3.97
CA LEU A 57 15.69 -7.26 -4.01
C LEU A 57 15.55 -8.79 -4.02
N GLU A 58 14.64 -9.33 -3.22
CA GLU A 58 14.39 -10.78 -3.14
C GLU A 58 13.86 -11.30 -4.49
N ASP A 59 12.97 -10.54 -5.13
CA ASP A 59 12.44 -10.88 -6.45
C ASP A 59 13.50 -10.76 -7.55
N LEU A 60 14.30 -9.69 -7.54
CA LEU A 60 15.39 -9.51 -8.51
C LEU A 60 16.40 -10.67 -8.42
N GLN A 61 16.79 -11.07 -7.20
CA GLN A 61 17.70 -12.21 -6.98
C GLN A 61 17.11 -13.55 -7.42
N ALA A 62 15.79 -13.71 -7.31
CA ALA A 62 15.07 -14.88 -7.79
C ALA A 62 14.77 -14.84 -9.31
N GLY A 63 15.25 -13.81 -10.03
CA GLY A 63 14.99 -13.63 -11.46
C GLY A 63 13.53 -13.27 -11.79
N ARG A 64 12.78 -12.77 -10.81
CA ARG A 64 11.39 -12.33 -10.95
C ARG A 64 11.31 -10.80 -11.05
N THR A 65 10.38 -10.32 -11.86
CA THR A 65 10.14 -8.89 -12.03
C THR A 65 8.66 -8.60 -11.91
N TRP A 66 8.27 -7.92 -10.82
CA TRP A 66 6.88 -7.51 -10.56
C TRP A 66 6.65 -6.00 -10.65
N TRP A 67 7.73 -5.20 -10.70
CA TRP A 67 7.59 -3.77 -10.91
C TRP A 67 7.09 -3.51 -12.34
N PRO A 68 6.00 -2.75 -12.52
CA PRO A 68 5.39 -2.55 -13.81
C PRO A 68 6.34 -1.76 -14.72
N LYS A 69 6.59 -2.31 -15.91
CA LYS A 69 7.47 -1.70 -16.92
C LYS A 69 7.09 -0.27 -17.28
N GLU A 70 5.79 0.01 -17.28
CA GLU A 70 5.22 1.34 -17.53
C GLU A 70 5.72 2.41 -16.55
N ILE A 71 6.10 2.04 -15.33
CA ILE A 71 6.64 2.95 -14.33
C ILE A 71 8.16 3.03 -14.47
N TRP A 72 8.86 1.90 -14.32
CA TRP A 72 10.32 1.93 -14.15
C TRP A 72 11.11 2.31 -15.41
N ILE A 73 10.56 2.09 -16.61
CA ILE A 73 11.22 2.44 -17.88
C ILE A 73 11.47 3.94 -18.02
N ASN A 74 10.72 4.78 -17.29
CA ASN A 74 10.89 6.23 -17.29
C ASN A 74 12.12 6.69 -16.46
N TYR A 75 12.71 5.78 -15.68
CA TYR A 75 13.80 6.10 -14.74
C TYR A 75 15.10 5.35 -15.03
N ALA A 76 15.00 4.17 -15.65
CA ALA A 76 16.14 3.31 -15.96
C ALA A 76 15.87 2.48 -17.21
N SER A 77 16.94 2.09 -17.91
CA SER A 77 16.81 1.17 -19.06
C SER A 77 16.62 -0.28 -18.64
N ASP A 78 17.00 -0.63 -17.41
CA ASP A 78 16.85 -1.96 -16.84
C ASP A 78 16.57 -1.90 -15.35
N LEU A 79 15.71 -2.80 -14.86
CA LEU A 79 15.26 -2.80 -13.46
C LEU A 79 16.41 -3.06 -12.46
N SER A 80 17.46 -3.80 -12.85
CA SER A 80 18.61 -4.08 -11.99
C SER A 80 19.50 -2.85 -11.74
N GLN A 81 19.33 -1.77 -12.51
CA GLN A 81 20.11 -0.54 -12.32
C GLN A 81 19.87 0.09 -10.95
N PHE A 82 18.65 -0.02 -10.41
CA PHE A 82 18.36 0.53 -9.08
C PHE A 82 19.13 -0.18 -7.96
N HIS A 83 19.44 -1.48 -8.13
CA HIS A 83 20.34 -2.19 -7.21
C HIS A 83 21.79 -1.70 -7.32
N LYS A 84 22.24 -1.35 -8.53
CA LYS A 84 23.61 -0.90 -8.80
C LYS A 84 23.85 0.54 -8.32
N ASP A 85 22.86 1.41 -8.46
CA ASP A 85 22.94 2.82 -8.05
C ASP A 85 21.76 3.23 -7.16
N PRO A 86 21.68 2.68 -5.93
CA PRO A 86 20.50 2.80 -5.07
C PRO A 86 20.25 4.22 -4.55
N ASN A 87 21.27 5.08 -4.56
CA ASN A 87 21.19 6.46 -4.07
C ASN A 87 20.96 7.48 -5.19
N SER A 88 20.97 7.06 -6.46
CA SER A 88 20.65 7.95 -7.56
C SER A 88 19.26 8.54 -7.42
N GLN A 89 19.11 9.77 -7.91
CA GLN A 89 17.83 10.46 -7.93
C GLN A 89 16.78 9.66 -8.70
N GLN A 90 17.15 9.06 -9.82
CA GLN A 90 16.27 8.24 -10.66
C GLN A 90 15.74 7.01 -9.91
N SER A 91 16.61 6.32 -9.15
CA SER A 91 16.19 5.16 -8.35
C SER A 91 15.16 5.57 -7.29
N LEU A 92 15.46 6.63 -6.53
CA LEU A 92 14.56 7.13 -5.50
C LEU A 92 13.25 7.66 -6.09
N GLU A 93 13.28 8.32 -7.24
CA GLU A 93 12.08 8.80 -7.93
C GLU A 93 11.20 7.64 -8.43
N CYS A 94 11.80 6.57 -8.96
CA CYS A 94 11.06 5.37 -9.33
C CYS A 94 10.40 4.73 -8.11
N LEU A 95 11.14 4.57 -7.00
CA LEU A 95 10.60 4.04 -5.75
C LEU A 95 9.44 4.90 -5.23
N ASN A 96 9.60 6.22 -5.26
CA ASN A 96 8.57 7.16 -4.83
C ASN A 96 7.33 7.08 -5.72
N HIS A 97 7.47 6.89 -7.04
CA HIS A 97 6.36 6.63 -7.95
C HIS A 97 5.63 5.34 -7.58
N MET A 98 6.37 4.25 -7.37
CA MET A 98 5.79 2.97 -6.97
C MET A 98 5.00 3.07 -5.64
N VAL A 99 5.56 3.75 -4.64
CA VAL A 99 4.86 3.98 -3.36
C VAL A 99 3.62 4.85 -3.54
N MET A 100 3.68 5.90 -4.37
CA MET A 100 2.53 6.74 -4.69
C MET A 100 1.40 5.93 -5.36
N ASP A 101 1.74 5.05 -6.30
CA ASP A 101 0.79 4.16 -6.98
C ASP A 101 0.10 3.20 -5.99
N SER A 102 0.82 2.68 -4.99
CA SER A 102 0.20 1.93 -3.88
C SER A 102 -0.67 2.84 -3.00
N PHE A 103 -0.15 4.00 -2.59
CA PHE A 103 -0.84 4.95 -1.72
C PHE A 103 -2.16 5.47 -2.29
N SER A 104 -2.31 5.50 -3.62
CA SER A 104 -3.56 5.89 -4.29
C SER A 104 -4.81 5.10 -3.85
N HIS A 105 -4.63 3.86 -3.36
CA HIS A 105 -5.69 2.98 -2.86
C HIS A 105 -6.12 3.28 -1.42
N LEU A 106 -5.37 4.10 -0.68
CA LEU A 106 -5.55 4.29 0.77
C LEU A 106 -6.93 4.87 1.12
N SER A 107 -7.43 5.81 0.32
CA SER A 107 -8.75 6.42 0.57
C SER A 107 -9.89 5.40 0.43
N ASP A 108 -9.76 4.43 -0.46
CA ASP A 108 -10.74 3.36 -0.65
C ASP A 108 -10.63 2.31 0.47
N VAL A 109 -9.40 2.00 0.91
CA VAL A 109 -9.13 1.16 2.08
C VAL A 109 -9.86 1.68 3.32
N ILE A 110 -9.74 2.99 3.60
CA ILE A 110 -10.40 3.62 4.76
C ILE A 110 -11.92 3.52 4.62
N GLN A 111 -12.46 3.80 3.43
CA GLN A 111 -13.90 3.69 3.17
C GLN A 111 -14.41 2.25 3.33
N TYR A 112 -13.67 1.26 2.85
CA TYR A 112 -14.03 -0.15 3.02
C TYR A 112 -14.09 -0.53 4.49
N LEU A 113 -13.06 -0.18 5.28
CA LEU A 113 -13.01 -0.48 6.70
C LEU A 113 -14.17 0.14 7.49
N ARG A 114 -14.68 1.31 7.07
CA ARG A 114 -15.87 1.94 7.67
C ARG A 114 -17.17 1.18 7.43
N LEU A 115 -17.23 0.32 6.41
CA LEU A 115 -18.42 -0.47 6.10
C LEU A 115 -18.53 -1.75 6.95
N ILE A 116 -17.41 -2.23 7.51
CA ILE A 116 -17.34 -3.46 8.29
C ILE A 116 -17.94 -3.23 9.68
N LYS A 117 -18.87 -4.09 10.09
CA LYS A 117 -19.58 -3.96 11.38
C LYS A 117 -19.11 -4.97 12.41
N HIS A 118 -18.72 -6.17 11.99
CA HIS A 118 -18.35 -7.25 12.89
C HIS A 118 -16.93 -7.06 13.43
N PRO A 119 -16.73 -6.93 14.76
CA PRO A 119 -15.45 -6.53 15.34
C PRO A 119 -14.25 -7.40 14.93
N LYS A 120 -14.43 -8.73 14.86
CA LYS A 120 -13.35 -9.64 14.45
C LYS A 120 -13.04 -9.61 12.97
N ILE A 121 -14.02 -9.29 12.13
CA ILE A 121 -13.78 -9.09 10.69
C ILE A 121 -13.07 -7.76 10.50
N PHE A 122 -13.45 -6.74 11.27
CA PHE A 122 -12.78 -5.44 11.28
C PHE A 122 -11.31 -5.57 11.66
N GLU A 123 -11.00 -6.21 12.80
CA GLU A 123 -9.61 -6.47 13.22
C GLU A 123 -8.83 -7.22 12.13
N PHE A 124 -9.41 -8.30 11.59
CA PHE A 124 -8.79 -9.10 10.53
C PHE A 124 -8.46 -8.27 9.29
N CYS A 125 -9.37 -7.40 8.85
CA CYS A 125 -9.18 -6.54 7.70
C CYS A 125 -8.27 -5.34 7.98
N ALA A 126 -8.32 -4.74 9.17
CA ALA A 126 -7.61 -3.51 9.49
C ALA A 126 -6.13 -3.72 9.80
N ILE A 127 -5.77 -4.82 10.48
CA ILE A 127 -4.38 -5.12 10.86
C ILE A 127 -3.43 -5.12 9.65
N PRO A 128 -3.71 -5.87 8.56
CA PRO A 128 -2.84 -5.89 7.39
C PRO A 128 -2.69 -4.51 6.75
N GLN A 129 -3.75 -3.71 6.72
CA GLN A 129 -3.76 -2.38 6.10
C GLN A 129 -2.91 -1.39 6.89
N LEU A 130 -2.98 -1.43 8.23
CA LEU A 130 -2.10 -0.64 9.10
C LEU A 130 -0.63 -1.05 8.95
N MET A 131 -0.35 -2.36 8.83
CA MET A 131 1.00 -2.84 8.59
C MET A 131 1.52 -2.41 7.22
N ALA A 132 0.66 -2.38 6.20
CA ALA A 132 1.01 -1.96 4.85
C ALA A 132 1.38 -0.47 4.80
N ILE A 133 0.56 0.44 5.35
CA ILE A 133 0.94 1.86 5.37
C ILE A 133 2.19 2.12 6.24
N ALA A 134 2.34 1.41 7.37
CA ALA A 134 3.54 1.49 8.18
C ALA A 134 4.79 1.02 7.42
N THR A 135 4.62 0.03 6.53
CA THR A 135 5.66 -0.42 5.60
C THR A 135 5.95 0.66 4.57
N LEU A 136 4.93 1.23 3.89
CA LEU A 136 5.13 2.31 2.92
C LEU A 136 5.90 3.49 3.52
N VAL A 137 5.67 3.84 4.79
CA VAL A 137 6.46 4.85 5.51
C VAL A 137 7.95 4.47 5.55
N GLN A 138 8.31 3.20 5.72
CA GLN A 138 9.71 2.75 5.72
C GLN A 138 10.31 2.71 4.31
N LEU A 139 9.50 2.41 3.30
CA LEU A 139 9.94 2.31 1.90
C LEU A 139 10.13 3.69 1.25
N TYR A 140 9.26 4.65 1.55
CA TYR A 140 9.25 5.94 0.86
C TYR A 140 10.57 6.71 1.05
N ASN A 141 11.14 7.12 -0.08
CA ASN A 141 12.42 7.81 -0.21
C ASN A 141 13.58 7.12 0.55
N ASN A 142 13.65 5.79 0.48
CA ASN A 142 14.64 5.00 1.20
C ASN A 142 15.48 4.11 0.26
N PRO A 143 16.77 4.41 0.04
CA PRO A 143 17.63 3.63 -0.86
C PRO A 143 17.86 2.18 -0.37
N LEU A 144 17.64 1.90 0.91
CA LEU A 144 17.83 0.55 1.47
C LEU A 144 16.91 -0.50 0.86
N VAL A 145 15.80 -0.10 0.23
CA VAL A 145 14.89 -1.00 -0.49
C VAL A 145 15.62 -1.77 -1.61
N PHE A 146 16.62 -1.13 -2.22
CA PHE A 146 17.36 -1.71 -3.34
C PHE A 146 18.49 -2.64 -2.90
N THR A 147 18.92 -2.57 -1.64
CA THR A 147 20.12 -3.27 -1.14
C THR A 147 19.84 -4.20 0.04
N SER A 148 18.65 -4.12 0.64
CA SER A 148 18.30 -4.90 1.82
C SER A 148 16.79 -5.07 1.98
N VAL A 149 16.41 -5.99 2.86
CA VAL A 149 15.00 -6.24 3.17
C VAL A 149 14.51 -5.25 4.22
N VAL A 150 13.66 -4.31 3.82
CA VAL A 150 13.09 -3.29 4.70
C VAL A 150 11.81 -3.82 5.38
N LYS A 151 11.85 -3.98 6.71
CA LYS A 151 10.72 -4.48 7.50
C LYS A 151 10.38 -3.54 8.66
N ILE A 152 9.10 -3.44 9.00
CA ILE A 152 8.67 -2.78 10.22
C ILE A 152 9.19 -3.54 11.44
N ARG A 153 9.52 -2.82 12.52
CA ARG A 153 9.96 -3.46 13.77
C ARG A 153 8.82 -4.29 14.37
N LYS A 154 9.13 -5.48 14.90
CA LYS A 154 8.15 -6.36 15.56
C LYS A 154 7.35 -5.66 16.65
N GLY A 155 7.99 -4.80 17.46
CA GLY A 155 7.30 -4.01 18.47
C GLY A 155 6.24 -3.06 17.92
N LEU A 156 6.48 -2.45 16.75
CA LEU A 156 5.47 -1.65 16.07
C LEU A 156 4.33 -2.52 15.54
N ALA A 157 4.64 -3.67 14.95
CA ALA A 157 3.64 -4.63 14.48
C ALA A 157 2.71 -5.08 15.63
N CYS A 158 3.28 -5.48 16.77
CA CYS A 158 2.50 -5.82 17.96
C CYS A 158 1.66 -4.65 18.45
N LYS A 159 2.22 -3.43 18.48
CA LYS A 159 1.46 -2.23 18.87
C LYS A 159 0.26 -2.00 17.96
N LEU A 160 0.41 -2.14 16.64
CA LEU A 160 -0.69 -1.98 15.69
C LEU A 160 -1.76 -3.07 15.88
N MET A 161 -1.35 -4.33 16.07
CA MET A 161 -2.28 -5.44 16.34
C MET A 161 -3.10 -5.23 17.61
N LEU A 162 -2.48 -4.69 18.67
CA LEU A 162 -3.17 -4.44 19.95
C LEU A 162 -4.10 -3.22 19.91
N ASN A 163 -3.92 -2.29 18.95
CA ASN A 163 -4.65 -1.02 18.88
C ASN A 163 -5.40 -0.88 17.55
N CYS A 164 -6.18 -1.91 17.18
CA CYS A 164 -6.95 -1.97 15.93
C CYS A 164 -8.42 -2.41 16.14
N SER A 165 -8.93 -2.32 17.37
CA SER A 165 -10.26 -2.81 17.73
C SER A 165 -11.42 -1.89 17.30
N ASP A 166 -11.12 -0.64 16.91
CA ASP A 166 -12.12 0.31 16.47
C ASP A 166 -11.59 1.23 15.35
N ILE A 167 -12.52 1.77 14.57
CA ILE A 167 -12.20 2.64 13.43
C ILE A 167 -11.46 3.92 13.83
N LYS A 168 -11.73 4.50 15.00
CA LYS A 168 -11.08 5.75 15.43
C LYS A 168 -9.59 5.54 15.69
N GLN A 169 -9.22 4.42 16.32
CA GLN A 169 -7.83 4.03 16.50
C GLN A 169 -7.13 3.80 15.17
N VAL A 170 -7.80 3.09 14.24
CA VAL A 170 -7.26 2.81 12.91
C VAL A 170 -7.04 4.11 12.12
N GLU A 171 -8.01 5.02 12.13
CA GLU A 171 -7.93 6.35 11.50
C GLU A 171 -6.83 7.22 12.12
N TYR A 172 -6.66 7.17 13.44
CA TYR A 172 -5.55 7.83 14.12
C TYR A 172 -4.19 7.34 13.58
N TYR A 173 -4.00 6.03 13.46
CA TYR A 173 -2.76 5.48 12.92
C TYR A 173 -2.57 5.81 11.43
N PHE A 174 -3.62 5.75 10.62
CA PHE A 174 -3.54 6.19 9.23
C PHE A 174 -3.10 7.64 9.14
N SER A 175 -3.75 8.55 9.86
CA SER A 175 -3.38 9.97 9.91
C SER A 175 -1.92 10.18 10.36
N LEU A 176 -1.49 9.45 11.39
CA LEU A 176 -0.10 9.47 11.86
C LEU A 176 0.89 9.03 10.77
N PHE A 177 0.61 7.94 10.06
CA PHE A 177 1.50 7.41 9.03
C PHE A 177 1.49 8.27 7.75
N ILE A 178 0.34 8.80 7.34
CA ILE A 178 0.23 9.78 6.26
C ILE A 178 1.11 11.00 6.56
N SER A 179 1.03 11.53 7.78
CA SER A 179 1.87 12.66 8.22
C SER A 179 3.37 12.34 8.22
N LYS A 180 3.75 11.07 8.45
CA LYS A 180 5.15 10.64 8.34
C LYS A 180 5.63 10.55 6.90
N ILE A 181 4.78 10.12 5.96
CA ILE A 181 5.10 10.09 4.54
C ILE A 181 5.23 11.52 4.01
N GLU A 182 4.31 12.41 4.38
CA GLU A 182 4.34 13.83 3.97
C GLU A 182 5.68 14.49 4.33
N LYS A 183 6.18 14.28 5.56
CA LYS A 183 7.47 14.81 6.01
C LYS A 183 8.68 14.29 5.24
N LYS A 184 8.53 13.18 4.51
CA LYS A 184 9.56 12.55 3.69
C LYS A 184 9.53 12.98 2.22
N ILE A 185 8.49 13.73 1.79
CA ILE A 185 8.40 14.20 0.41
C ILE A 185 9.62 15.07 0.10
N PRO A 186 10.41 14.75 -0.95
CA PRO A 186 11.55 15.57 -1.31
C PRO A 186 11.13 17.00 -1.65
N LYS A 187 11.93 17.99 -1.24
CA LYS A 187 11.60 19.42 -1.40
C LYS A 187 11.66 19.93 -2.84
N TYR A 188 12.31 19.18 -3.74
CA TYR A 188 12.35 19.56 -5.15
C TYR A 188 11.02 19.25 -5.83
N SER A 189 10.64 20.10 -6.78
CA SER A 189 9.38 19.94 -7.52
C SER A 189 9.54 18.91 -8.63
N ASN A 190 8.82 17.80 -8.54
CA ASN A 190 8.53 16.93 -9.68
C ASN A 190 7.02 16.59 -9.69
N ILE A 191 6.54 15.98 -10.78
CA ILE A 191 5.12 15.67 -10.95
C ILE A 191 4.62 14.68 -9.89
N ASN A 192 5.42 13.68 -9.54
CA ASN A 192 5.06 12.65 -8.56
C ASN A 192 4.93 13.22 -7.14
N ASN A 193 5.81 14.14 -6.74
CA ASN A 193 5.75 14.78 -5.42
C ASN A 193 4.48 15.63 -5.29
N LYS A 194 4.08 16.32 -6.37
CA LYS A 194 2.81 17.08 -6.42
C LYS A 194 1.61 16.15 -6.30
N GLN A 195 1.56 15.10 -7.10
CA GLN A 195 0.50 14.09 -7.04
C GLN A 195 0.42 13.40 -5.68
N MET A 196 1.57 13.06 -5.09
CA MET A 196 1.63 12.49 -3.75
C MET A 196 1.05 13.45 -2.70
N GLN A 197 1.38 14.75 -2.80
CA GLN A 197 0.81 15.75 -1.90
C GLN A 197 -0.71 15.89 -2.08
N GLU A 198 -1.22 15.83 -3.31
CA GLU A 198 -2.67 15.83 -3.59
C GLU A 198 -3.36 14.61 -2.98
N LEU A 199 -2.78 13.42 -3.13
CA LEU A 199 -3.29 12.19 -2.50
C LEU A 199 -3.31 12.31 -0.98
N ILE A 200 -2.23 12.82 -0.37
CA ILE A 200 -2.16 13.06 1.08
C ILE A 200 -3.26 14.02 1.53
N ASN A 201 -3.46 15.12 0.83
CA ASN A 201 -4.51 16.09 1.15
C ASN A 201 -5.89 15.46 1.06
N LYS A 202 -6.17 14.69 0.00
CA LYS A 202 -7.42 13.93 -0.16
C LYS A 202 -7.63 12.92 0.98
N SER A 203 -6.60 12.16 1.36
CA SER A 203 -6.71 11.20 2.45
C SER A 203 -6.89 11.87 3.81
N LYS A 204 -6.26 13.03 4.06
CA LYS A 204 -6.44 13.80 5.30
C LYS A 204 -7.86 14.33 5.47
N GLN A 205 -8.51 14.73 4.38
CA GLN A 205 -9.91 15.18 4.40
C GLN A 205 -10.87 14.09 4.91
N LEU A 206 -10.49 12.81 4.86
CA LEU A 206 -11.32 11.73 5.38
C LEU A 206 -11.42 11.73 6.91
N PHE A 207 -10.47 12.32 7.62
CA PHE A 207 -10.41 12.31 9.09
C PHE A 207 -10.90 13.61 9.74
N ASN A 208 -11.29 14.60 8.94
CA ASN A 208 -11.86 15.87 9.38
C ASN A 208 -13.39 15.79 9.35
#